data_AF-A0A451AYH1-F1
#
_entry.id   AF-A0A451AYH1-F1
#
_cell.length_a   1.000
_cell.length_b   1.000
_cell.length_c   1.000
_cell.angle_alpha   90.00
_cell.angle_beta   90.00
_cell.angle_gamma   90.00
#
_symmetry.space_group_name_H-M   'P 1'
#
loop_
_entity.id
_entity.type
_entity.pdbx_description
1 polymer ?
#
loop_
_entity_poly.entity_id
_entity_poly.type
_entity_poly.pdbx_seq_one_letter_code
_entity_poly.pdbx_strand_id
1 'polypeptide(L)'
;MIEIHDRRLALGLIREAIDAGASYKKACEILDVDERTVRRWRRQLQAGNGLEDRRKESSGARVPANKLTEEEKARIIEVCNRGEYQSSAPSQIVPRLADTGVYIASESSFYRVLKEVDQLHRRGRARAPRAVIKPKGYKAQAPNQVWSWDITYLASCVEASITSMWWRIFTAARSCVGRCA
;
A
#
# COMPACT_ATOMS: atom_id res chain seq x y z
N MET A 1 -16.48 -14.19 3.93
CA MET A 1 -17.55 -13.32 4.45
C MET A 1 -18.84 -13.96 3.96
N ILE A 2 -19.71 -14.44 4.85
CA ILE A 2 -20.92 -15.18 4.42
C ILE A 2 -22.01 -14.18 4.08
N GLU A 3 -22.44 -14.18 2.81
CA GLU A 3 -23.49 -13.29 2.28
C GLU A 3 -24.86 -13.59 2.90
N ILE A 4 -25.79 -12.63 2.81
CA ILE A 4 -27.13 -12.75 3.44
C ILE A 4 -27.90 -13.96 2.90
N HIS A 5 -27.74 -14.24 1.61
CA HIS A 5 -28.36 -15.38 0.94
C HIS A 5 -27.86 -16.71 1.52
N ASP A 6 -26.54 -16.85 1.68
CA ASP A 6 -25.89 -18.04 2.23
C ASP A 6 -26.33 -18.31 3.67
N ARG A 7 -26.57 -17.26 4.47
CA ARG A 7 -27.11 -17.42 5.85
C ARG A 7 -28.52 -17.99 5.86
N ARG A 8 -29.38 -17.58 4.92
CA ARG A 8 -30.75 -18.11 4.80
C ARG A 8 -30.73 -19.57 4.35
N LEU A 9 -29.90 -19.90 3.36
CA LEU A 9 -29.72 -21.27 2.89
C LEU A 9 -29.19 -22.17 4.02
N ALA A 10 -28.16 -21.73 4.74
CA ALA A 10 -27.61 -22.48 5.88
C ALA A 10 -28.67 -22.75 6.97
N LEU A 11 -29.49 -21.76 7.31
CA LEU A 11 -30.58 -21.95 8.27
C LEU A 11 -31.67 -22.92 7.76
N GLY A 12 -31.95 -22.93 6.46
CA GLY A 12 -32.86 -23.87 5.82
C GLY A 12 -32.36 -25.30 5.86
N LEU A 13 -31.11 -25.51 5.42
CA LEU A 13 -30.45 -26.83 5.42
C LEU A 13 -30.31 -27.41 6.83
N ILE A 14 -29.99 -26.58 7.83
CA ILE A 14 -29.93 -27.01 9.23
C ILE A 14 -31.31 -27.46 9.72
N ARG A 15 -32.38 -26.75 9.35
CA ARG A 15 -33.74 -27.13 9.72
C ARG A 15 -34.16 -28.45 9.08
N GLU A 16 -33.92 -28.60 7.78
CA GLU A 16 -34.21 -29.84 7.04
C GLU A 16 -33.47 -31.04 7.63
N ALA A 17 -32.19 -30.87 7.99
CA ALA A 17 -31.41 -31.93 8.62
C ALA A 17 -31.98 -32.33 10.00
N ILE A 18 -32.47 -31.38 10.80
CA ILE A 18 -33.10 -31.66 12.10
C ILE A 18 -34.44 -32.37 11.91
N ASP A 19 -35.23 -31.93 10.93
CA ASP A 19 -36.52 -32.55 10.60
C ASP A 19 -36.32 -34.00 10.10
N ALA A 20 -35.19 -34.28 9.45
CA ALA A 20 -34.75 -35.64 9.09
C ALA A 20 -34.14 -36.45 10.26
N GLY A 21 -34.10 -35.89 11.48
CA GLY A 21 -33.64 -36.56 12.70
C GLY A 21 -32.18 -36.34 13.08
N ALA A 22 -31.46 -35.44 12.40
CA ALA A 22 -30.08 -35.13 12.73
C ALA A 22 -29.97 -34.25 14.01
N SER A 23 -28.88 -34.46 14.76
CA SER A 23 -28.57 -33.57 15.89
C SER A 23 -28.14 -32.19 15.40
N TYR A 24 -28.65 -31.14 16.05
CA TYR A 24 -28.31 -29.73 15.77
C TYR A 24 -26.79 -29.50 15.68
N LYS A 25 -26.03 -30.11 16.59
CA LYS A 25 -24.57 -29.98 16.65
C LYS A 25 -23.90 -30.59 15.41
N LYS A 26 -24.32 -31.78 14.99
CA LYS A 26 -23.80 -32.46 13.80
C LYS A 26 -24.13 -31.70 12.52
N ALA A 27 -25.33 -31.13 12.41
CA ALA A 27 -25.71 -30.31 11.27
C ALA A 27 -24.86 -29.03 11.15
N CYS A 28 -24.54 -28.39 12.30
CA CYS A 28 -23.64 -27.23 12.33
C CYS A 28 -22.19 -27.60 11.99
N GLU A 29 -21.70 -28.75 12.47
CA GLU A 29 -20.36 -29.28 12.16
C GLU A 29 -20.18 -29.58 10.68
N ILE A 30 -21.17 -30.17 10.00
CA ILE A 30 -21.11 -30.48 8.56
C ILE A 30 -21.02 -29.22 7.71
N LEU A 31 -21.69 -28.14 8.11
CA LEU A 31 -21.67 -26.86 7.40
C LEU A 31 -20.48 -25.97 7.78
N ASP A 32 -19.60 -26.45 8.67
CA ASP A 32 -18.46 -25.69 9.21
C ASP A 32 -18.87 -24.33 9.81
N VAL A 33 -20.05 -24.28 10.46
CA VAL A 33 -20.57 -23.08 11.11
C VAL A 33 -20.69 -23.32 12.61
N ASP A 34 -20.09 -22.43 13.40
CA ASP A 34 -20.20 -22.49 14.86
C ASP A 34 -21.67 -22.36 15.33
N GLU A 35 -22.05 -23.21 16.28
CA GLU A 35 -23.39 -23.28 16.83
C GLU A 35 -23.89 -21.92 17.36
N ARG A 36 -23.00 -21.13 17.98
CA ARG A 36 -23.34 -19.80 18.53
C ARG A 36 -23.67 -18.82 17.40
N THR A 37 -23.04 -18.97 16.24
CA THR A 37 -23.29 -18.15 15.05
C THR A 37 -24.67 -18.44 14.46
N VAL A 38 -25.05 -19.72 14.32
CA VAL A 38 -26.38 -20.12 13.83
C VAL A 38 -27.48 -19.67 14.80
N ARG A 39 -27.29 -19.88 16.11
CA ARG A 39 -28.22 -19.40 17.15
C ARG A 39 -28.38 -17.88 17.14
N ARG A 40 -27.31 -17.13 16.83
CA ARG A 40 -27.35 -15.66 16.68
C ARG A 40 -28.15 -15.26 15.44
N TRP A 41 -27.92 -15.89 14.28
CA TRP A 41 -28.70 -15.64 13.07
C TRP A 41 -30.18 -15.94 13.25
N ARG A 42 -30.52 -17.04 13.93
CA ARG A 42 -31.92 -17.39 14.25
C ARG A 42 -32.59 -16.31 15.12
N ARG A 43 -31.90 -15.79 16.14
CA ARG A 43 -32.40 -14.68 16.97
C ARG A 43 -32.58 -13.39 16.18
N GLN A 44 -31.67 -13.08 15.26
CA GLN A 44 -31.78 -11.91 14.38
C GLN A 44 -33.00 -12.02 13.46
N LEU A 45 -33.21 -13.19 12.84
CA LEU A 45 -34.36 -13.47 11.99
C LEU A 45 -35.70 -13.35 12.74
N GLN A 46 -35.77 -13.85 13.99
CA GLN A 46 -36.96 -13.73 14.84
C GLN A 46 -37.24 -12.30 15.31
N ALA A 47 -36.19 -11.50 15.54
CA ALA A 47 -36.31 -10.11 15.97
C ALA A 47 -36.65 -9.13 14.83
N GLY A 48 -36.89 -9.61 13.60
CA GLY A 48 -37.13 -8.76 12.41
C GLY A 48 -35.92 -7.92 12.00
N ASN A 49 -34.79 -8.08 12.68
CA ASN A 49 -33.53 -7.42 12.41
C ASN A 49 -32.82 -8.27 11.36
N GLY A 50 -32.85 -7.87 10.09
CA GLY A 50 -32.28 -8.60 8.96
C GLY A 50 -30.92 -9.26 9.25
N LEU A 51 -30.62 -10.36 8.54
CA LEU A 51 -29.42 -11.18 8.73
C LEU A 51 -28.10 -10.50 8.34
N GLU A 52 -28.08 -9.17 8.24
CA GLU A 52 -26.91 -8.37 7.90
C GLU A 52 -25.90 -8.32 9.04
N ASP A 53 -24.61 -8.36 8.69
CA ASP A 53 -23.55 -8.18 9.65
C ASP A 53 -23.38 -6.69 10.01
N ARG A 54 -24.07 -6.27 11.08
CA ARG A 54 -24.01 -4.91 11.63
C ARG A 54 -22.64 -4.49 12.18
N ARG A 55 -21.62 -5.36 12.13
CA ARG A 55 -20.23 -4.95 12.40
C ARG A 55 -19.80 -3.81 11.48
N LYS A 56 -20.27 -3.79 10.22
CA LYS A 56 -19.97 -2.70 9.27
C LYS A 56 -20.69 -1.40 9.64
N GLU A 57 -21.95 -1.47 10.07
CA GLU A 57 -22.74 -0.29 10.44
C GLU A 57 -22.18 0.41 11.69
N SER A 58 -21.77 -0.37 12.70
CA SER A 58 -21.16 0.16 13.92
C SER A 58 -19.78 0.78 13.69
N SER A 59 -19.03 0.34 12.66
CA SER A 59 -17.79 0.99 12.23
C SER A 59 -18.00 2.23 11.35
N GLY A 60 -19.09 2.29 10.58
CA GLY A 60 -19.39 3.43 9.69
C GLY A 60 -19.95 4.65 10.45
N ALA A 61 -20.65 4.43 11.57
CA ALA A 61 -21.29 5.48 12.35
C ALA A 61 -20.38 6.15 13.41
N ARG A 62 -19.20 5.59 13.69
CA ARG A 62 -18.25 6.19 14.63
C ARG A 62 -17.51 7.32 13.94
N VAL A 63 -18.06 8.54 14.02
CA VAL A 63 -17.31 9.75 13.73
C VAL A 63 -16.34 9.96 14.90
N PRO A 64 -15.01 9.80 14.69
CA PRO A 64 -14.05 10.02 15.76
C PRO A 64 -14.11 11.48 16.20
N ALA A 65 -14.07 11.74 17.51
CA ALA A 65 -14.12 13.11 18.07
C ALA A 65 -13.00 14.01 17.54
N ASN A 66 -11.87 13.42 17.14
CA ASN A 66 -10.72 14.12 16.55
C ASN A 66 -10.83 14.27 15.03
N LYS A 67 -12.05 14.28 14.48
CA LYS A 67 -12.26 14.52 13.06
C LYS A 67 -11.95 15.98 12.80
N LEU A 68 -10.96 16.25 11.94
CA LEU A 68 -10.69 17.60 11.47
C LEU A 68 -11.97 18.19 10.87
N THR A 69 -12.27 19.40 11.29
CA THR A 69 -13.33 20.22 10.70
C THR A 69 -12.98 20.55 9.26
N GLU A 70 -13.99 20.81 8.44
CA GLU A 70 -13.76 21.18 7.03
C GLU A 70 -12.97 22.50 6.90
N GLU A 71 -13.08 23.39 7.90
CA GLU A 71 -12.28 24.63 8.00
C GLU A 71 -10.78 24.33 8.21
N GLU A 72 -10.45 23.38 9.09
CA GLU A 72 -9.06 22.96 9.31
C GLU A 72 -8.48 22.28 8.06
N LYS A 73 -9.29 21.48 7.35
CA LYS A 73 -8.87 20.89 6.07
C LYS A 73 -8.60 21.97 5.01
N ALA A 74 -9.47 22.96 4.89
CA ALA A 74 -9.28 24.08 3.97
C ALA A 74 -7.98 24.84 4.29
N ARG A 75 -7.71 25.08 5.57
CA ARG A 75 -6.45 25.71 6.03
C ARG A 75 -5.22 24.88 5.69
N ILE A 76 -5.29 23.56 5.83
CA ILE A 76 -4.21 22.64 5.41
C ILE A 76 -3.93 22.79 3.92
N ILE A 77 -4.97 22.80 3.08
CA ILE A 77 -4.84 22.91 1.62
C ILE A 77 -4.25 24.28 1.24
N GLU A 78 -4.71 25.36 1.88
CA GLU A 78 -4.18 26.70 1.66
C GLU A 78 -2.68 26.76 1.96
N VAL A 79 -2.26 26.29 3.14
CA VAL A 79 -0.86 26.26 3.54
C VAL A 79 -0.01 25.43 2.59
N CYS A 80 -0.50 24.26 2.17
CA CYS A 80 0.21 23.39 1.23
C CYS A 80 0.35 23.99 -0.18
N ASN A 81 -0.50 24.96 -0.55
CA ASN A 81 -0.47 25.64 -1.86
C ASN A 81 0.21 27.01 -1.83
N ARG A 82 0.60 27.52 -0.65
CA ARG A 82 1.45 28.72 -0.56
C ARG A 82 2.81 28.46 -1.23
N GLY A 83 3.34 29.47 -1.93
CA GLY A 83 4.57 29.34 -2.73
C GLY A 83 5.79 28.81 -1.95
N GLU A 84 5.89 29.11 -0.65
CA GLU A 84 6.97 28.63 0.24
C GLU A 84 6.92 27.11 0.50
N TYR A 85 5.72 26.54 0.55
CA TYR A 85 5.48 25.15 0.91
C TYR A 85 5.05 24.27 -0.27
N GLN A 86 4.76 24.88 -1.44
CA GLN A 86 4.27 24.20 -2.63
C GLN A 86 5.15 23.03 -3.06
N SER A 87 6.47 23.17 -2.94
CA SER A 87 7.45 22.13 -3.31
C SER A 87 7.89 21.23 -2.15
N SER A 88 7.43 21.51 -0.91
CA SER A 88 7.86 20.79 0.29
C SER A 88 6.92 19.62 0.58
N ALA A 89 7.44 18.55 1.19
CA ALA A 89 6.62 17.43 1.65
C ALA A 89 5.92 17.77 2.99
N PRO A 90 4.76 17.15 3.31
CA PRO A 90 4.09 17.35 4.60
C PRO A 90 4.99 17.13 5.82
N SER A 91 5.95 16.19 5.72
CA SER A 91 6.97 15.94 6.74
C SER A 91 7.91 17.11 7.01
N GLN A 92 8.05 18.03 6.04
CA GLN A 92 8.86 19.25 6.16
C GLN A 92 8.00 20.46 6.54
N ILE A 93 6.74 20.48 6.09
CA ILE A 93 5.80 21.57 6.37
C ILE A 93 5.42 21.59 7.86
N VAL A 94 5.10 20.44 8.45
CA VAL A 94 4.63 20.36 9.84
C VAL A 94 5.68 20.89 10.84
N PRO A 95 6.98 20.49 10.78
CA PRO A 95 8.01 21.06 11.64
C PRO A 95 8.20 22.57 11.44
N ARG A 96 8.21 23.06 10.19
CA ARG A 96 8.33 24.50 9.92
C ARG A 96 7.18 25.32 10.49
N LEU A 97 5.96 24.80 10.40
CA LEU A 97 4.79 25.42 11.03
C LEU A 97 4.93 25.44 12.56
N ALA A 98 5.43 24.35 13.15
CA ALA A 98 5.70 24.29 14.59
C ALA A 98 6.78 25.28 15.03
N ASP A 99 7.83 25.49 14.22
CA ASP A 99 8.86 26.50 14.47
C ASP A 99 8.27 27.93 14.48
N THR A 100 7.24 28.18 13.66
CA THR A 100 6.47 29.45 13.67
C THR A 100 5.38 29.52 14.75
N GLY A 101 5.25 28.48 15.58
CA GLY A 101 4.24 28.41 16.65
C GLY A 101 2.81 28.10 16.17
N VAL A 102 2.63 27.69 14.91
CA VAL A 102 1.32 27.40 14.33
C VAL A 102 1.13 25.89 14.24
N TYR A 103 0.22 25.32 15.03
CA TYR A 103 -0.17 23.91 14.94
C TYR A 103 -1.58 23.78 14.36
N ILE A 104 -1.70 23.11 13.20
CA ILE A 104 -3.00 22.82 12.57
C ILE A 104 -3.40 21.37 12.81
N ALA A 105 -2.52 20.41 12.52
CA ALA A 105 -2.79 18.99 12.66
C ALA A 105 -1.50 18.14 12.62
N SER A 106 -1.63 16.85 12.92
CA SER A 106 -0.55 15.87 12.77
C SER A 106 -0.15 15.63 11.31
N GLU A 107 1.08 15.19 11.07
CA GLU A 107 1.57 14.81 9.74
C GLU A 107 0.66 13.79 9.04
N SER A 108 0.19 12.77 9.78
CA SER A 108 -0.75 11.77 9.28
C SER A 108 -2.07 12.38 8.79
N SER A 109 -2.53 13.45 9.43
CA SER A 109 -3.75 14.16 9.03
C SER A 109 -3.54 14.97 7.75
N PHE A 110 -2.37 15.61 7.60
CA PHE A 110 -1.99 16.28 6.35
C PHE A 110 -1.99 15.31 5.17
N TYR A 111 -1.38 14.12 5.32
CA TYR A 111 -1.40 13.11 4.25
C TYR A 111 -2.81 12.63 3.92
N ARG A 112 -3.68 12.46 4.92
CA ARG A 112 -5.08 12.06 4.70
C ARG A 112 -5.84 13.12 3.90
N VAL A 113 -5.74 14.39 4.28
CA VAL A 113 -6.41 15.50 3.59
C VAL A 113 -5.87 15.66 2.16
N LEU A 114 -4.54 15.63 1.98
CA LEU A 114 -3.94 15.71 0.64
C LEU A 114 -4.29 14.51 -0.24
N LYS A 115 -4.53 13.34 0.35
CA LYS A 115 -5.02 12.15 -0.38
C LYS A 115 -6.49 12.30 -0.78
N GLU A 116 -7.34 12.86 0.08
CA GLU A 116 -8.75 13.15 -0.23
C GLU A 116 -8.88 14.12 -1.41
N VAL A 117 -7.99 15.12 -1.49
CA VAL A 117 -7.99 16.16 -2.54
C VAL A 117 -7.13 15.76 -3.75
N ASP A 118 -6.57 14.55 -3.77
CA ASP A 118 -5.67 14.05 -4.82
C ASP A 118 -4.49 15.00 -5.11
N GLN A 119 -3.96 15.67 -4.08
CA GLN A 119 -2.79 16.56 -4.17
C GLN A 119 -1.50 15.92 -3.66
N LEU A 120 -1.54 14.60 -3.44
CA LEU A 120 -0.41 13.75 -3.05
C LEU A 120 0.41 13.32 -4.27
N HIS A 121 0.65 14.27 -5.16
CA HIS A 121 1.49 14.07 -6.33
C HIS A 121 2.96 14.27 -5.99
N ARG A 122 3.86 13.64 -6.76
CA ARG A 122 5.30 13.76 -6.55
C ARG A 122 5.73 15.21 -6.86
N ARG A 123 6.10 15.98 -5.83
CA ARG A 123 6.45 17.41 -5.94
C ARG A 123 7.91 17.69 -6.34
N GLY A 124 8.62 16.67 -6.82
CA GLY A 124 10.04 16.75 -7.18
C GLY A 124 10.27 16.67 -8.69
N ARG A 125 11.41 17.18 -9.16
CA ARG A 125 11.86 17.10 -10.56
C ARG A 125 12.22 15.69 -11.05
N ALA A 126 12.18 14.69 -10.17
CA ALA A 126 12.48 13.31 -10.51
C ALA A 126 11.39 12.74 -11.43
N ARG A 127 11.78 12.31 -12.63
CA ARG A 127 10.88 11.63 -13.57
C ARG A 127 10.17 10.45 -12.89
N ALA A 128 8.93 10.20 -13.30
CA ALA A 128 8.21 9.01 -12.88
C ALA A 128 9.05 7.76 -13.19
N PRO A 129 9.03 6.72 -12.33
CA PRO A 129 9.71 5.47 -12.62
C PRO A 129 9.23 4.94 -13.98
N ARG A 130 10.13 4.89 -14.95
CA ARG A 130 9.82 4.31 -16.25
C ARG A 130 9.97 2.80 -16.14
N ALA A 131 8.99 2.06 -16.62
CA ALA A 131 9.16 0.64 -16.88
C ALA A 131 10.18 0.49 -18.02
N VAL A 132 11.44 0.23 -17.67
CA VAL A 132 12.49 -0.06 -18.65
C VAL A 132 12.46 -1.57 -18.91
N ILE A 133 12.25 -1.94 -20.16
CA ILE A 133 12.35 -3.35 -20.60
C ILE A 133 13.77 -3.81 -20.27
N LYS A 134 13.88 -4.87 -19.45
CA LYS A 134 15.19 -5.46 -19.16
C LYS A 134 15.82 -5.95 -20.48
N PRO A 135 17.09 -5.62 -20.78
CA PRO A 135 17.73 -6.14 -21.97
C PRO A 135 17.76 -7.67 -21.94
N LYS A 136 17.73 -8.29 -23.13
CA LYS A 136 17.84 -9.75 -23.26
C LYS A 136 19.16 -10.20 -22.63
N GLY A 137 19.09 -11.06 -21.61
CA GLY A 137 20.26 -11.62 -20.96
C GLY A 137 20.89 -12.73 -21.82
N TYR A 138 22.17 -12.60 -22.14
CA TYR A 138 22.94 -13.65 -22.82
C TYR A 138 23.65 -14.51 -21.77
N LYS A 139 23.53 -15.84 -21.87
CA LYS A 139 24.23 -16.80 -21.02
C LYS A 139 25.39 -17.42 -21.79
N ALA A 140 26.61 -17.26 -21.29
CA ALA A 140 27.78 -17.95 -21.82
C ALA A 140 27.86 -19.37 -21.23
N GLN A 141 28.15 -20.35 -22.09
CA GLN A 141 28.44 -21.74 -21.70
C GLN A 141 29.95 -22.05 -21.78
N ALA A 142 30.70 -21.25 -22.52
CA ALA A 142 32.16 -21.35 -22.67
C ALA A 142 32.84 -19.96 -22.66
N PRO A 143 34.16 -19.87 -22.40
CA PRO A 143 34.93 -18.64 -22.54
C PRO A 143 34.78 -18.02 -23.95
N ASN A 144 34.89 -16.69 -24.06
CA ASN A 144 34.78 -15.90 -25.30
C ASN A 144 33.42 -15.90 -26.03
N GLN A 145 32.36 -16.47 -25.46
CA GLN A 145 31.02 -16.44 -26.07
C GLN A 145 30.22 -15.16 -25.80
N VAL A 146 30.47 -14.51 -24.66
CA VAL A 146 29.81 -13.25 -24.28
C VAL A 146 30.88 -12.28 -23.80
N TRP A 147 30.81 -11.07 -24.34
CA TRP A 147 31.69 -9.97 -24.02
C TRP A 147 30.83 -8.89 -23.37
N SER A 148 31.12 -8.55 -22.13
CA SER A 148 30.52 -7.38 -21.48
C SER A 148 31.60 -6.35 -21.20
N TRP A 149 31.22 -5.08 -21.30
CA TRP A 149 32.08 -3.96 -20.94
C TRP A 149 31.36 -3.11 -19.89
N ASP A 150 32.13 -2.57 -18.95
CA ASP A 150 31.66 -1.57 -17.99
C ASP A 150 32.64 -0.40 -17.96
N ILE A 151 32.13 0.81 -17.79
CA ILE A 151 32.93 2.03 -17.62
C ILE A 151 32.82 2.45 -16.17
N THR A 152 33.95 2.41 -15.46
CA THR A 152 34.03 2.93 -14.10
C THR A 152 34.80 4.24 -14.13
N TYR A 153 34.15 5.32 -13.72
CA TYR A 153 34.84 6.58 -13.45
C TYR A 153 35.51 6.49 -12.08
N LEU A 154 36.84 6.64 -12.05
CA LEU A 154 37.58 6.75 -10.80
C LEU A 154 37.55 8.20 -10.34
N ALA A 155 37.18 8.43 -9.07
CA ALA A 155 37.26 9.74 -8.47
C ALA A 155 38.74 10.15 -8.38
N SER A 156 39.12 11.22 -9.08
CA SER A 156 40.44 11.85 -8.98
C SER A 156 40.43 12.92 -7.88
N CYS A 157 41.56 13.11 -7.19
CA CYS A 157 41.72 14.14 -6.17
C CYS A 157 41.92 15.56 -6.74
N VAL A 158 41.78 15.75 -8.05
CA VAL A 158 41.97 17.05 -8.71
C VAL A 158 40.61 17.60 -9.09
N GLU A 159 40.22 18.71 -8.45
CA GLU A 159 39.02 19.47 -8.79
C GLU A 159 39.03 19.76 -10.30
N ALA A 160 38.02 19.24 -11.00
CA ALA A 160 37.76 19.46 -12.42
C ALA A 160 38.59 18.68 -13.46
N SER A 161 39.10 17.47 -13.16
CA SER A 161 39.53 16.57 -14.25
C SER A 161 39.29 15.08 -13.96
N ILE A 162 38.31 14.47 -14.64
CA ILE A 162 38.13 13.00 -14.69
C ILE A 162 39.18 12.46 -15.66
N THR A 163 40.44 12.33 -15.22
CA THR A 163 41.58 12.11 -16.14
C THR A 163 41.80 10.64 -16.53
N SER A 164 40.93 9.71 -16.14
CA SER A 164 41.16 8.31 -16.54
C SER A 164 39.87 7.55 -16.78
N MET A 165 39.59 7.30 -18.06
CA MET A 165 38.57 6.37 -18.52
C MET A 165 39.16 4.96 -18.52
N TRP A 166 38.59 4.07 -17.71
CA TRP A 166 38.95 2.66 -17.72
C TRP A 166 37.76 1.86 -18.23
N TRP A 167 37.93 1.15 -19.35
CA TRP A 167 37.02 0.08 -19.75
C TRP A 167 37.56 -1.27 -19.26
N ARG A 168 36.67 -2.15 -18.77
CA ARG A 168 37.01 -3.55 -18.50
C ARG A 168 36.14 -4.44 -19.37
N ILE A 169 36.76 -5.27 -20.20
CA ILE A 169 36.08 -6.35 -20.89
C ILE A 169 36.06 -7.56 -19.95
N PHE A 170 34.87 -8.00 -19.56
CA PHE A 170 34.68 -9.24 -18.84
C PHE A 170 34.31 -10.34 -19.84
N THR A 171 35.11 -11.41 -19.86
CA THR A 171 34.65 -12.70 -20.36
C THR A 171 33.89 -13.41 -19.23
N ALA A 172 33.04 -14.38 -19.55
CA ALA A 172 32.21 -15.11 -18.57
C ALA A 172 33.01 -15.75 -17.39
N ALA A 173 34.34 -15.82 -17.50
CA ALA A 173 35.27 -16.24 -16.46
C ALA A 173 35.70 -15.10 -15.49
N ARG A 174 35.13 -13.90 -15.58
CA ARG A 174 35.56 -12.67 -14.86
C ARG A 174 37.05 -12.33 -15.03
N SER A 175 37.72 -12.87 -16.04
CA SER A 175 39.09 -12.52 -16.37
C SER A 175 39.13 -11.22 -17.19
N CYS A 176 39.96 -10.26 -16.76
CA CYS A 176 40.18 -9.00 -17.45
C CYS A 176 41.15 -9.23 -18.62
N VAL A 177 40.74 -8.95 -19.85
CA VAL A 177 41.51 -9.34 -21.06
C VAL A 177 42.28 -8.16 -21.71
N GLY A 178 42.25 -6.95 -21.16
CA GLY A 178 43.05 -5.87 -21.74
C GLY A 178 43.06 -4.57 -20.95
N ARG A 179 44.14 -3.81 -21.14
CA ARG A 179 44.42 -2.48 -20.60
C ARG A 179 45.04 -1.69 -21.75
N CYS A 180 44.33 -0.70 -22.31
CA CYS A 180 44.96 0.26 -23.21
C CYS A 180 45.28 1.50 -22.37
N ALA A 181 46.55 1.89 -22.36
CA ALA A 181 47.03 3.12 -21.73
C ALA A 181 46.72 4.33 -22.63
#